data_AF-G4MM45-F1
#
_entry.id   AF-G4MM45-F1
#
_cell.length_a   1.000
_cell.length_b   1.000
_cell.length_c   1.000
_cell.angle_alpha   90.00
_cell.angle_beta   90.00
_cell.angle_gamma   90.00
#
_symmetry.space_group_name_H-M   'P 1'
#
loop_
_entity.id
_entity.type
_entity.pdbx_description
1 polymer ?
#
loop_
_entity_poly.entity_id
_entity_poly.type
_entity_poly.pdbx_seq_one_letter_code
_entity_poly.pdbx_strand_id
1 'polypeptide(L)'
;MESISNKPHRETDIIEAISVPNQIKYLEPLEMQNKSRRKRVRQSIDQLPPEGSRELQFFQDNTVTSPLLRLPAELRLRIYELLLDVGQISIDYRAWSPNTNARPGFYCRTLASDADPWALPPVHHTVRGTSWGPARRGHGASGSRVTDKDAKTGATSGGVTLLSGVCRQLYHETAILPFQLNTWSFHNPRLMNRYLKERRMTLKQRRAVKVLFLREKPSKAVQNLFGGLQVVAWRNEGQGRLVRRTFDK
;
A
#
# COMPACT_ATOMS: atom_id res chain seq x y z
N MET A 1 -45.32 14.98 82.85
CA MET A 1 -46.70 14.62 82.47
C MET A 1 -47.08 15.54 81.33
N GLU A 2 -46.98 15.08 80.10
CA GLU A 2 -47.64 15.71 78.95
C GLU A 2 -47.64 14.70 77.80
N SER A 3 -48.82 14.13 77.61
CA SER A 3 -49.23 13.26 76.51
C SER A 3 -49.60 14.13 75.32
N ILE A 4 -48.91 13.98 74.19
CA ILE A 4 -49.34 14.55 72.91
C ILE A 4 -49.57 13.41 71.92
N SER A 5 -50.87 13.22 71.66
CA SER A 5 -51.48 12.51 70.55
C SER A 5 -50.96 13.05 69.21
N ASN A 6 -50.54 12.17 68.31
CA ASN A 6 -50.48 12.53 66.89
C ASN A 6 -50.83 11.35 65.99
N LYS A 7 -51.72 11.65 65.03
CA LYS A 7 -52.42 10.75 64.13
C LYS A 7 -51.49 10.11 63.09
N PRO A 8 -51.83 8.93 62.53
CA PRO A 8 -51.12 8.36 61.39
C PRO A 8 -51.60 8.99 60.07
N HIS A 9 -50.68 9.61 59.31
CA HIS A 9 -50.90 9.98 57.91
C HIS A 9 -50.59 8.78 57.00
N ARG A 10 -51.55 8.43 56.15
CA ARG A 10 -51.45 7.41 55.11
C ARG A 10 -50.55 7.91 53.98
N GLU A 11 -49.59 7.07 53.62
CA GLU A 11 -48.69 7.15 52.49
C GLU A 11 -49.48 7.19 51.17
N THR A 12 -49.11 8.14 50.31
CA THR A 12 -49.56 8.22 48.92
C THR A 12 -48.55 7.53 48.02
N ASP A 13 -49.07 6.65 47.17
CA ASP A 13 -48.38 5.83 46.19
C ASP A 13 -47.40 6.61 45.29
N ILE A 14 -46.15 6.19 45.29
CA ILE A 14 -45.14 6.56 44.29
C ILE A 14 -45.20 5.51 43.17
N ILE A 15 -45.73 5.90 42.01
CA ILE A 15 -45.61 5.13 40.77
C ILE A 15 -44.18 5.31 40.25
N GLU A 16 -43.38 4.25 40.29
CA GLU A 16 -42.09 4.14 39.63
C GLU A 16 -42.25 4.21 38.10
N ALA A 17 -41.87 5.35 37.52
CA ALA A 17 -41.57 5.44 36.10
C ALA A 17 -40.18 4.83 35.85
N ILE A 18 -40.15 3.54 35.49
CA ILE A 18 -38.94 2.88 34.99
C ILE A 18 -38.60 3.48 33.63
N SER A 19 -37.72 4.47 33.64
CA SER A 19 -37.02 4.98 32.45
C SER A 19 -36.05 3.91 31.97
N VAL A 20 -36.38 3.23 30.88
CA VAL A 20 -35.49 2.30 30.20
C VAL A 20 -34.58 3.11 29.27
N PRO A 21 -33.26 3.23 29.53
CA PRO A 21 -32.37 3.90 28.61
C PRO A 21 -32.16 3.05 27.36
N ASN A 22 -32.76 3.53 26.27
CA ASN A 22 -32.63 3.05 24.90
C ASN A 22 -31.17 3.22 24.42
N GLN A 23 -30.30 2.26 24.70
CA GLN A 23 -28.95 2.20 24.11
C GLN A 23 -28.94 1.28 22.88
N ILE A 24 -29.49 1.79 21.78
CA ILE A 24 -29.05 1.35 20.45
C ILE A 24 -27.63 1.91 20.29
N LYS A 25 -26.62 1.12 20.67
CA LYS A 25 -25.24 1.37 20.26
C LYS A 25 -25.21 1.23 18.75
N TYR A 26 -25.16 2.36 18.05
CA TYR A 26 -24.85 2.44 16.63
C TYR A 26 -23.58 1.62 16.38
N LEU A 27 -23.73 0.44 15.76
CA LEU A 27 -22.61 -0.32 15.22
C LEU A 27 -22.01 0.53 14.11
N GLU A 28 -20.93 1.25 14.41
CA GLU A 28 -20.18 1.97 13.40
C GLU A 28 -19.78 1.01 12.27
N PRO A 29 -19.98 1.38 10.98
CA PRO A 29 -19.64 0.52 9.86
C PRO A 29 -18.16 0.12 9.90
N LEU A 30 -17.86 -1.18 9.80
CA LEU A 30 -16.51 -1.77 9.81
C LEU A 30 -15.50 -1.08 8.86
N GLU A 31 -16.00 -0.44 7.78
CA GLU A 31 -15.17 0.36 6.88
C GLU A 31 -14.59 1.63 7.54
N MET A 32 -15.35 2.26 8.43
CA MET A 32 -14.98 3.47 9.15
C MET A 32 -13.93 3.16 10.23
N GLN A 33 -14.10 2.06 10.97
CA GLN A 33 -13.09 1.55 11.90
C GLN A 33 -11.77 1.20 11.20
N ASN A 34 -11.84 0.61 9.99
CA ASN A 34 -10.65 0.30 9.20
C ASN A 34 -9.94 1.55 8.67
N LYS A 35 -10.67 2.60 8.27
CA LYS A 35 -10.09 3.88 7.86
C LYS A 35 -9.38 4.58 9.03
N SER A 36 -10.03 4.66 10.19
CA SER A 36 -9.48 5.27 11.41
C SER A 36 -8.28 4.49 11.96
N ARG A 37 -8.33 3.16 11.92
CA ARG A 37 -7.22 2.29 12.30
C ARG A 37 -6.04 2.44 11.34
N ARG A 38 -6.26 2.49 10.02
CA ARG A 38 -5.20 2.77 9.03
C ARG A 38 -4.59 4.16 9.21
N LYS A 39 -5.39 5.17 9.54
CA LYS A 39 -4.92 6.52 9.84
C LYS A 39 -4.02 6.52 11.08
N ARG A 40 -4.46 5.89 12.17
CA ARG A 40 -3.66 5.71 13.40
C ARG A 40 -2.37 4.95 13.16
N VAL A 41 -2.41 3.83 12.44
CA VAL A 41 -1.22 3.05 12.10
C VAL A 41 -0.23 3.89 11.29
N ARG A 42 -0.68 4.59 10.24
CA ARG A 42 0.18 5.48 9.45
C ARG A 42 0.80 6.60 10.28
N GLN A 43 0.00 7.28 11.10
CA GLN A 43 0.48 8.34 11.97
C GLN A 43 1.46 7.82 13.02
N SER A 44 1.20 6.61 13.54
CA SER A 44 2.08 6.00 14.52
C SER A 44 3.41 5.65 13.86
N ILE A 45 3.44 4.97 12.71
CA ILE A 45 4.65 4.43 12.05
C ILE A 45 5.72 5.50 11.83
N ASP A 46 5.34 6.73 11.53
CA ASP A 46 6.27 7.83 11.27
C ASP A 46 6.95 8.40 12.54
N GLN A 47 6.56 7.96 13.75
CA GLN A 47 7.11 8.41 15.03
C GLN A 47 7.90 7.30 15.73
N LEU A 48 8.87 7.65 16.58
CA LEU A 48 9.47 6.65 17.48
C LEU A 48 8.42 6.11 18.47
N PRO A 49 8.53 4.85 18.93
CA PRO A 49 7.68 4.36 20.00
C PRO A 49 7.86 5.23 21.26
N PRO A 50 6.77 5.52 21.99
CA PRO A 50 6.86 6.33 23.21
C PRO A 50 7.72 5.63 24.28
N GLU A 51 8.35 6.43 25.14
CA GLU A 51 9.17 5.94 26.25
C GLU A 51 8.34 5.05 27.19
N GLY A 52 8.93 3.94 27.64
CA GLY A 52 8.26 2.96 28.50
C GLY A 52 7.23 2.07 27.82
N SER A 53 6.97 2.24 26.52
CA SER A 53 6.03 1.37 25.79
C SER A 53 6.62 -0.02 25.48
N ARG A 54 5.73 -1.01 25.35
CA ARG A 54 6.11 -2.37 24.94
C ARG A 54 6.69 -2.38 23.52
N GLU A 55 6.23 -1.47 22.66
CA GLU A 55 6.75 -1.27 21.31
C GLU A 55 8.19 -0.78 21.32
N LEU A 56 8.59 0.02 22.31
CA LEU A 56 9.99 0.44 22.48
C LEU A 56 10.87 -0.73 22.91
N GLN A 57 10.38 -1.61 23.79
CA GLN A 57 11.09 -2.83 24.17
C GLN A 57 11.34 -3.71 22.93
N PHE A 58 10.30 -3.99 22.13
CA PHE A 58 10.49 -4.73 20.88
C PHE A 58 11.43 -4.03 19.90
N PHE A 59 11.41 -2.70 19.83
CA PHE A 59 12.33 -1.93 18.99
C PHE A 59 13.79 -2.13 19.44
N GLN A 60 14.05 -2.10 20.75
CA GLN A 60 15.38 -2.34 21.33
C GLN A 60 15.81 -3.81 21.15
N ASP A 61 14.95 -4.76 21.48
CA ASP A 61 15.21 -6.20 21.34
C ASP A 61 15.53 -6.57 19.90
N ASN A 62 14.80 -6.01 18.93
CA ASN A 62 15.03 -6.23 17.52
C ASN A 62 16.43 -5.80 17.08
N THR A 63 16.99 -4.74 17.68
CA THR A 63 18.35 -4.27 17.35
C THR A 63 19.42 -5.30 17.76
N VAL A 64 19.17 -6.05 18.85
CA VAL A 64 20.11 -7.04 19.38
C VAL A 64 19.89 -8.43 18.77
N THR A 65 18.63 -8.83 18.63
CA THR A 65 18.25 -10.19 18.23
C THR A 65 18.23 -10.39 16.71
N SER A 66 17.88 -9.37 15.93
CA SER A 66 17.80 -9.49 14.48
C SER A 66 19.18 -9.46 13.85
N PRO A 67 19.61 -10.51 13.13
CA PRO A 67 20.88 -10.51 12.40
C PRO A 67 20.97 -9.36 11.39
N LEU A 68 19.84 -8.97 10.80
CA LEU A 68 19.78 -7.89 9.83
C LEU A 68 19.96 -6.53 10.52
N LEU A 69 19.36 -6.28 11.69
CA LEU A 69 19.43 -4.99 12.37
C LEU A 69 20.72 -4.77 13.16
N ARG A 70 21.50 -5.83 13.42
CA ARG A 70 22.86 -5.73 13.95
C ARG A 70 23.87 -5.16 12.95
N LEU A 71 23.56 -5.19 11.66
CA LEU A 71 24.44 -4.64 10.64
C LEU A 71 24.45 -3.10 10.71
N PRO A 72 25.60 -2.46 10.40
CA PRO A 72 25.66 -1.03 10.14
C PRO A 72 24.61 -0.59 9.11
N ALA A 73 24.07 0.62 9.30
CA ALA A 73 22.97 1.13 8.48
C ALA A 73 23.29 1.11 6.98
N GLU A 74 24.55 1.35 6.63
CA GLU A 74 25.07 1.36 5.26
C GLU A 74 24.89 -0.01 4.58
N LEU A 75 25.23 -1.10 5.29
CA LEU A 75 25.09 -2.45 4.76
C LEU A 75 23.62 -2.84 4.62
N ARG A 76 22.78 -2.43 5.59
CA ARG A 76 21.34 -2.66 5.52
C ARG A 76 20.73 -1.96 4.31
N LEU A 77 21.03 -0.68 4.12
CA LEU A 77 20.60 0.08 2.95
C LEU A 77 21.09 -0.55 1.66
N ARG A 78 22.34 -1.03 1.59
CA ARG A 78 22.85 -1.70 0.39
C ARG A 78 22.11 -2.99 0.06
N ILE A 79 21.76 -3.79 1.07
CA ILE A 79 20.90 -4.97 0.90
C ILE A 79 19.53 -4.55 0.37
N TYR A 80 18.95 -3.47 0.92
CA TYR A 80 17.64 -2.98 0.49
C TYR A 80 17.63 -2.37 -0.89
N GLU A 81 18.70 -1.71 -1.31
CA GLU A 81 18.86 -1.24 -2.69
C GLU A 81 18.74 -2.40 -3.66
N LEU A 82 19.44 -3.51 -3.41
CA LEU A 82 19.40 -4.70 -4.25
C LEU A 82 18.01 -5.35 -4.29
N LEU A 83 17.28 -5.33 -3.16
CA LEU A 83 15.95 -5.93 -3.07
C LEU A 83 14.84 -5.06 -3.68
N LEU A 84 15.00 -3.74 -3.61
CA LEU A 84 13.95 -2.78 -3.96
C LEU A 84 14.18 -2.12 -5.33
N ASP A 85 15.35 -2.27 -5.93
CA ASP A 85 15.62 -1.89 -7.32
C ASP A 85 15.05 -2.96 -8.27
N VAL A 86 13.77 -2.81 -8.58
CA VAL A 86 13.01 -3.71 -9.46
C VAL A 86 12.85 -3.13 -10.87
N GLY A 87 13.55 -2.03 -11.18
CA GLY A 87 13.47 -1.32 -12.46
C GLY A 87 12.27 -0.39 -12.55
N GLN A 88 11.05 -0.94 -12.65
CA GLN A 88 9.83 -0.14 -12.80
C GLN A 88 8.68 -0.62 -11.91
N ILE A 89 8.02 0.33 -11.26
CA ILE A 89 6.80 0.14 -10.47
C ILE A 89 5.64 0.80 -11.20
N SER A 90 4.71 -0.03 -11.69
CA SER A 90 3.47 0.44 -12.33
C SER A 90 2.30 0.37 -11.38
N ILE A 91 1.54 1.47 -11.28
CA ILE A 91 0.32 1.54 -10.49
C ILE A 91 -0.89 1.35 -11.39
N ASP A 92 -1.69 0.37 -10.99
CA ASP A 92 -2.97 0.03 -11.60
C ASP A 92 -4.11 0.12 -10.59
N TYR A 93 -5.34 0.13 -11.09
CA TYR A 93 -6.54 0.03 -10.26
C TYR A 93 -7.42 -1.10 -10.73
N ARG A 94 -7.81 -1.93 -9.76
CA ARG A 94 -8.79 -2.98 -9.95
C ARG A 94 -10.15 -2.47 -9.53
N ALA A 95 -11.07 -2.38 -10.48
CA ALA A 95 -12.48 -2.17 -10.19
C ALA A 95 -13.07 -3.41 -9.50
N TRP A 96 -14.15 -3.21 -8.76
CA TRP A 96 -14.88 -4.33 -8.19
C TRP A 96 -15.47 -5.18 -9.33
N SER A 97 -15.36 -6.49 -9.22
CA SER A 97 -15.94 -7.44 -10.17
C SER A 97 -16.66 -8.53 -9.38
N PRO A 98 -17.94 -8.82 -9.67
CA PRO A 98 -18.72 -9.83 -8.95
C PRO A 98 -18.13 -11.23 -9.12
N ASN A 99 -17.37 -11.47 -10.19
CA ASN A 99 -16.83 -12.79 -10.54
C ASN A 99 -15.46 -13.07 -9.92
N THR A 100 -14.92 -12.16 -9.10
CA THR A 100 -13.60 -12.34 -8.48
C THR A 100 -13.65 -12.00 -7.00
N ASN A 101 -13.11 -12.87 -6.15
CA ASN A 101 -12.95 -12.63 -4.70
C ASN A 101 -11.93 -11.52 -4.38
N ALA A 102 -11.38 -10.86 -5.39
CA ALA A 102 -10.37 -9.84 -5.20
C ALA A 102 -11.00 -8.51 -4.82
N ARG A 103 -10.40 -7.88 -3.82
CA ARG A 103 -10.85 -6.57 -3.35
C ARG A 103 -10.54 -5.49 -4.39
N PRO A 104 -11.47 -4.55 -4.64
CA PRO A 104 -11.19 -3.39 -5.47
C PRO A 104 -10.12 -2.53 -4.80
N GLY A 105 -9.27 -1.91 -5.60
CA GLY A 105 -8.21 -1.07 -5.07
C GLY A 105 -7.02 -0.89 -6.00
N PHE A 106 -6.07 -0.11 -5.52
CA PHE A 106 -4.78 0.07 -6.17
C PHE A 106 -3.91 -1.14 -5.92
N TYR A 107 -3.17 -1.52 -6.94
CA TYR A 107 -2.12 -2.52 -6.82
C TYR A 107 -0.90 -2.07 -7.62
N CYS A 108 0.25 -2.62 -7.24
CA CYS A 108 1.52 -2.35 -7.88
C CYS A 108 1.91 -3.58 -8.71
N ARG A 109 2.43 -3.34 -9.92
CA ARG A 109 3.10 -4.34 -10.74
C ARG A 109 4.56 -3.97 -10.88
N THR A 110 5.44 -4.96 -10.77
CA THR A 110 6.86 -4.80 -11.09
C THR A 110 7.08 -5.14 -12.55
N LEU A 111 7.88 -4.33 -13.21
CA LEU A 111 8.18 -4.43 -14.62
C LEU A 111 9.68 -4.24 -14.80
N ALA A 112 10.26 -4.93 -15.79
CA ALA A 112 11.63 -4.64 -16.21
C ALA A 112 11.77 -3.16 -16.62
N SER A 113 12.97 -2.60 -16.47
CA SER A 113 13.24 -1.18 -16.73
C SER A 113 12.92 -0.71 -18.15
N ASP A 114 12.94 -1.63 -19.12
CA ASP A 114 12.68 -1.40 -20.54
C ASP A 114 11.26 -1.83 -20.97
N ALA A 115 10.48 -2.41 -20.06
CA ALA A 115 9.13 -2.87 -20.38
C ALA A 115 8.19 -1.68 -20.65
N ASP A 116 7.31 -1.85 -21.64
CA ASP A 116 6.20 -0.92 -21.85
C ASP A 116 5.11 -1.20 -20.81
N PRO A 117 4.84 -0.27 -19.87
CA PRO A 117 3.82 -0.46 -18.84
C PRO A 117 2.40 -0.58 -19.39
N TRP A 118 2.18 -0.25 -20.66
CA TRP A 118 0.88 -0.32 -21.32
C TRP A 118 0.77 -1.45 -22.37
N ALA A 119 1.85 -2.21 -22.63
CA ALA A 119 1.83 -3.28 -23.62
C ALA A 119 1.03 -4.52 -23.17
N LEU A 120 0.91 -4.75 -21.86
CA LEU A 120 0.11 -5.83 -21.31
C LEU A 120 -1.21 -5.29 -20.76
N PRO A 121 -2.36 -5.90 -21.10
CA PRO A 121 -3.60 -5.58 -20.40
C PRO A 121 -3.41 -5.84 -18.90
N PRO A 122 -4.07 -5.08 -18.02
CA PRO A 122 -4.12 -5.40 -16.60
C PRO A 122 -4.47 -6.89 -16.45
N VAL A 123 -3.67 -7.64 -15.68
CA VAL A 123 -3.66 -9.13 -15.57
C VAL A 123 -5.00 -9.74 -15.10
N HIS A 124 -6.08 -8.96 -15.02
CA HIS A 124 -7.39 -9.37 -14.54
C HIS A 124 -8.52 -9.28 -15.58
N HIS A 125 -8.21 -9.06 -16.86
CA HIS A 125 -9.21 -9.23 -17.93
C HIS A 125 -9.21 -10.63 -18.57
N THR A 126 -8.27 -11.51 -18.25
CA THR A 126 -8.30 -12.90 -18.71
C THR A 126 -9.14 -13.77 -17.77
N VAL A 127 -10.46 -13.72 -17.94
CA VAL A 127 -11.35 -14.80 -17.51
C VAL A 127 -11.26 -15.93 -18.52
N ARG A 128 -10.34 -16.88 -18.29
CA ARG A 128 -10.55 -18.35 -18.42
C ARG A 128 -9.23 -19.11 -18.24
N GLY A 129 -9.21 -19.95 -17.22
CA GLY A 129 -8.51 -21.23 -17.26
C GLY A 129 -6.99 -21.20 -17.29
N THR A 130 -6.35 -20.95 -16.16
CA THR A 130 -5.20 -21.78 -15.80
C THR A 130 -5.21 -22.05 -14.30
N SER A 131 -5.76 -23.22 -14.02
CA SER A 131 -5.55 -24.07 -12.85
C SER A 131 -4.25 -23.77 -12.10
N TRP A 132 -4.37 -23.40 -10.82
CA TRP A 132 -3.33 -23.67 -9.84
C TRP A 132 -3.44 -25.16 -9.46
N GLY A 133 -2.64 -26.01 -10.09
CA GLY A 133 -2.47 -27.40 -9.63
C GLY A 133 -1.50 -27.44 -8.43
N PRO A 134 -1.78 -28.22 -7.37
CA PRO A 134 -0.88 -28.38 -6.25
C PRO A 134 0.26 -29.36 -6.58
N ALA A 135 1.44 -29.08 -6.03
CA ALA A 135 2.61 -29.93 -5.77
C ALA A 135 2.75 -31.29 -6.51
N ARG A 136 3.95 -31.56 -7.08
CA ARG A 136 4.56 -32.90 -7.01
C ARG A 136 6.09 -32.87 -7.17
N ARG A 137 6.77 -33.41 -6.14
CA ARG A 137 8.09 -34.07 -6.25
C ARG A 137 7.94 -35.33 -7.09
N GLY A 138 9.01 -35.70 -7.81
CA GLY A 138 9.30 -37.10 -8.18
C GLY A 138 9.52 -37.39 -9.67
N HIS A 139 10.77 -37.74 -10.00
CA HIS A 139 11.30 -38.69 -11.00
C HIS A 139 10.46 -39.10 -12.23
N GLY A 140 11.09 -39.10 -13.41
CA GLY A 140 10.71 -39.99 -14.53
C GLY A 140 11.14 -39.48 -15.91
N ALA A 141 11.73 -40.35 -16.71
CA ALA A 141 12.45 -40.08 -17.95
C ALA A 141 11.61 -39.72 -19.20
N SER A 142 12.33 -39.10 -20.15
CA SER A 142 12.23 -39.20 -21.61
C SER A 142 11.10 -38.48 -22.36
N GLY A 143 11.50 -37.79 -23.44
CA GLY A 143 10.68 -37.69 -24.65
C GLY A 143 10.33 -36.28 -25.13
N SER A 144 11.10 -35.81 -26.11
CA SER A 144 10.71 -34.89 -27.18
C SER A 144 10.69 -33.37 -26.93
N ARG A 145 11.68 -32.73 -27.58
CA ARG A 145 11.78 -31.29 -27.83
C ARG A 145 10.66 -30.84 -28.75
N VAL A 146 9.82 -29.92 -28.27
CA VAL A 146 9.22 -28.88 -29.10
C VAL A 146 9.66 -27.56 -28.48
N THR A 147 10.60 -26.91 -29.13
CA THR A 147 11.02 -25.55 -28.84
C THR A 147 9.97 -24.62 -29.42
N ASP A 148 9.05 -24.14 -28.60
CA ASP A 148 8.36 -22.89 -28.90
C ASP A 148 8.94 -21.77 -28.06
N LYS A 149 9.31 -20.72 -28.78
CA LYS A 149 10.07 -19.58 -28.31
C LYS A 149 9.19 -18.74 -27.38
N ASP A 150 9.32 -18.99 -26.08
CA ASP A 150 8.80 -18.07 -25.07
C ASP A 150 9.54 -16.73 -25.19
N ALA A 151 8.89 -15.78 -25.84
CA ALA A 151 9.24 -14.38 -25.75
C ALA A 151 9.24 -13.98 -24.28
N LYS A 152 10.42 -13.59 -23.79
CA LYS A 152 10.68 -12.93 -22.50
C LYS A 152 9.59 -11.90 -22.19
N THR A 153 8.55 -12.32 -21.49
CA THR A 153 7.47 -11.44 -21.05
C THR A 153 7.84 -10.99 -19.63
N GLY A 154 8.66 -9.93 -19.55
CA GLY A 154 9.34 -9.43 -18.34
C GLY A 154 8.44 -8.77 -17.28
N ALA A 155 7.19 -9.22 -17.13
CA ALA A 155 6.31 -8.79 -16.04
C ALA A 155 6.31 -9.87 -14.95
N THR A 156 7.20 -9.75 -13.96
CA THR A 156 7.11 -10.56 -12.75
C THR A 156 5.82 -10.18 -12.02
N SER A 157 4.87 -11.11 -11.93
CA SER A 157 3.58 -10.90 -11.24
C SER A 157 3.71 -10.74 -9.71
N GLY A 158 4.92 -10.63 -9.18
CA GLY A 158 5.21 -10.36 -7.77
C GLY A 158 5.23 -8.85 -7.51
N GLY A 159 4.26 -8.36 -6.74
CA GLY A 159 4.32 -6.98 -6.23
C GLY A 159 5.54 -6.78 -5.33
N VAL A 160 6.09 -5.56 -5.27
CA VAL A 160 7.11 -5.22 -4.28
C VAL A 160 6.46 -5.23 -2.91
N THR A 161 6.83 -6.19 -2.06
CA THR A 161 6.44 -6.15 -0.65
C THR A 161 7.36 -5.16 0.05
N LEU A 162 6.82 -4.00 0.39
CA LEU A 162 7.54 -3.05 1.22
C LEU A 162 7.77 -3.66 2.61
N LEU A 163 9.02 -3.80 3.03
CA LEU A 163 9.41 -4.25 4.40
C LEU A 163 8.87 -3.34 5.52
N SER A 164 8.26 -2.22 5.13
CA SER A 164 7.42 -1.30 5.90
C SER A 164 6.46 -1.96 6.90
N GLY A 165 6.03 -3.20 6.68
CA GLY A 165 5.10 -3.92 7.56
C GLY A 165 5.76 -4.78 8.63
N VAL A 166 7.08 -4.96 8.60
CA VAL A 166 7.80 -5.92 9.47
C VAL A 166 8.32 -5.25 10.74
N CYS A 167 9.02 -4.12 10.60
CA CYS A 167 9.57 -3.36 11.72
C CYS A 167 9.59 -1.86 11.40
N ARG A 168 9.29 -1.04 12.41
CA ARG A 168 9.30 0.43 12.34
C ARG A 168 10.68 1.00 11.96
N GLN A 169 11.76 0.44 12.49
CA GLN A 169 13.13 0.86 12.17
C GLN A 169 13.40 0.73 10.66
N LEU A 170 13.05 -0.42 10.09
CA LEU A 170 13.19 -0.68 8.66
C LEU A 170 12.34 0.26 7.82
N TYR A 171 11.11 0.53 8.26
CA TYR A 171 10.26 1.51 7.59
C TYR A 171 10.97 2.86 7.42
N HIS A 172 11.54 3.41 8.49
CA HIS A 172 12.17 4.72 8.43
C HIS A 172 13.36 4.78 7.48
N GLU A 173 14.14 3.70 7.42
CA GLU A 173 15.32 3.62 6.56
C GLU A 173 14.95 3.39 5.09
N THR A 174 13.95 2.54 4.83
CA THR A 174 13.69 2.04 3.47
C THR A 174 12.47 2.64 2.79
N ALA A 175 11.61 3.39 3.50
CA ALA A 175 10.33 3.87 2.94
C ALA A 175 10.46 4.77 1.71
N ILE A 176 11.65 5.34 1.47
CA ILE A 176 11.94 6.21 0.33
C ILE A 176 12.58 5.44 -0.84
N LEU A 177 13.29 4.34 -0.58
CA LEU A 177 14.07 3.62 -1.60
C LEU A 177 13.24 3.18 -2.82
N PRO A 178 12.02 2.61 -2.69
CA PRO A 178 11.23 2.23 -3.86
C PRO A 178 10.89 3.40 -4.79
N PHE A 179 10.81 4.61 -4.24
CA PHE A 179 10.50 5.83 -4.99
C PHE A 179 11.76 6.43 -5.64
N GLN A 180 12.91 6.29 -4.98
CA GLN A 180 14.18 6.83 -5.44
C GLN A 180 14.86 5.96 -6.51
N LEU A 181 14.75 4.64 -6.38
CA LEU A 181 15.47 3.68 -7.23
C LEU A 181 14.70 3.34 -8.50
N ASN A 182 13.37 3.26 -8.42
CA ASN A 182 12.56 2.75 -9.52
C ASN A 182 11.94 3.85 -10.39
N THR A 183 11.70 3.49 -11.64
CA THR A 183 10.80 4.25 -12.51
C THR A 183 9.36 4.03 -12.09
N TRP A 184 8.60 5.12 -11.93
CA TRP A 184 7.18 5.02 -11.60
C TRP A 184 6.33 5.21 -12.83
N SER A 185 5.31 4.37 -13.01
CA SER A 185 4.32 4.54 -14.07
C SER A 185 2.89 4.44 -13.56
N PHE A 186 2.00 5.12 -14.25
CA PHE A 186 0.56 5.03 -13.99
C PHE A 186 -0.15 4.67 -15.29
N HIS A 187 -1.13 3.77 -15.20
CA HIS A 187 -1.89 3.36 -16.37
C HIS A 187 -2.58 4.54 -17.09
N ASN A 188 -3.14 5.47 -16.32
CA ASN A 188 -3.73 6.70 -16.86
C ASN A 188 -3.57 7.90 -15.89
N PRO A 189 -3.65 9.16 -16.37
CA PRO A 189 -3.50 10.35 -15.52
C PRO A 189 -4.58 10.49 -14.44
N ARG A 190 -5.81 10.03 -14.73
CA ARG A 190 -6.93 10.06 -13.76
C ARG A 190 -6.63 9.19 -12.54
N LEU A 191 -6.03 8.03 -12.77
CA LEU A 191 -5.62 7.05 -11.78
C LEU A 191 -4.54 7.63 -10.88
N MET A 192 -3.51 8.24 -11.47
CA MET A 192 -2.48 8.97 -10.72
C MET A 192 -3.10 10.05 -9.84
N ASN A 193 -3.97 10.89 -10.39
CA ASN A 193 -4.65 11.94 -9.62
C ASN A 193 -5.44 11.36 -8.45
N ARG A 194 -6.18 10.27 -8.66
CA ARG A 194 -6.91 9.58 -7.60
C ARG A 194 -5.94 9.00 -6.54
N TYR A 195 -4.87 8.34 -6.96
CA TYR A 195 -3.86 7.75 -6.09
C TYR A 195 -3.21 8.79 -5.17
N LEU A 196 -2.88 9.96 -5.73
CA LEU A 196 -2.32 11.09 -5.00
C LEU A 196 -3.35 11.75 -4.07
N LYS A 197 -4.59 11.96 -4.53
CA LYS A 197 -5.69 12.50 -3.71
C LYS A 197 -6.00 11.61 -2.50
N GLU A 198 -5.95 10.30 -2.67
CA GLU A 198 -6.11 9.32 -1.58
C GLU A 198 -4.90 9.23 -0.62
N ARG A 199 -3.91 10.13 -0.76
CA ARG A 199 -2.70 10.18 0.07
C ARG A 199 -2.02 8.81 0.19
N ARG A 200 -1.91 8.10 -0.94
CA ARG A 200 -1.19 6.82 -1.03
C ARG A 200 0.32 6.99 -1.09
N MET A 201 0.77 8.19 -1.43
CA MET A 201 2.18 8.59 -1.49
C MET A 201 2.38 9.88 -0.69
N THR A 202 3.30 9.87 0.28
CA THR A 202 3.62 11.05 1.09
C THR A 202 4.37 12.10 0.26
N LEU A 203 4.49 13.34 0.77
CA LEU A 203 5.28 14.37 0.07
C LEU A 203 6.76 13.97 -0.08
N LYS A 204 7.35 13.35 0.96
CA LYS A 204 8.73 12.85 0.92
C LYS A 204 8.91 11.82 -0.18
N GLN A 205 7.99 10.86 -0.27
CA GLN A 205 7.98 9.83 -1.31
C GLN A 205 7.81 10.43 -2.72
N ARG A 206 6.89 11.39 -2.88
CA ARG A 206 6.70 12.10 -4.16
C ARG A 206 7.96 12.82 -4.63
N ARG A 207 8.66 13.50 -3.72
CA ARG A 207 9.92 14.21 -4.02
C ARG A 207 11.08 13.27 -4.32
N ALA A 208 11.01 12.02 -3.88
CA ALA A 208 12.02 11.01 -4.18
C ALA A 208 11.87 10.42 -5.58
N VAL A 209 10.68 10.50 -6.20
CA VAL A 209 10.46 10.01 -7.57
C VAL A 209 11.26 10.85 -8.56
N LYS A 210 12.24 10.22 -9.21
CA LYS A 210 13.10 10.84 -10.22
C LYS A 210 12.57 10.64 -11.65
N VAL A 211 12.03 9.45 -11.94
CA VAL A 211 11.57 9.07 -13.28
C VAL A 211 10.08 8.71 -13.25
N LEU A 212 9.28 9.38 -14.08
CA LEU A 212 7.84 9.17 -14.18
C LEU A 212 7.41 8.91 -15.63
N PHE A 213 6.75 7.78 -15.86
CA PHE A 213 6.18 7.38 -17.15
C PHE A 213 4.66 7.52 -17.12
N LEU A 214 4.11 8.22 -18.10
CA LEU A 214 2.67 8.46 -18.23
C LEU A 214 2.20 8.16 -19.64
N ARG A 215 0.94 7.75 -19.79
CA ARG A 215 0.40 7.47 -21.11
C ARG A 215 0.27 8.74 -21.95
N GLU A 216 -0.08 9.84 -21.30
CA GLU A 216 -0.36 11.14 -21.89
C GLU A 216 0.60 12.21 -21.36
N LYS A 217 0.70 13.33 -22.07
CA LYS A 217 1.54 14.46 -21.67
C LYS A 217 1.10 15.02 -20.31
N PRO A 218 1.99 15.06 -19.29
CA PRO A 218 1.63 15.60 -17.99
C PRO A 218 1.47 17.11 -18.02
N SER A 219 0.48 17.61 -17.28
CA SER A 219 0.34 19.05 -17.00
C SER A 219 1.45 19.55 -16.08
N LYS A 220 1.69 20.87 -16.07
CA LYS A 220 2.63 21.51 -15.13
C LYS A 220 2.27 21.25 -13.67
N ALA A 221 0.97 21.17 -13.36
CA ALA A 221 0.50 20.86 -12.01
C ALA A 221 0.98 19.48 -11.54
N VAL A 222 0.95 18.46 -12.41
CA VAL A 222 1.45 17.12 -12.10
C VAL A 222 2.96 17.17 -11.83
N GLN A 223 3.72 17.89 -12.65
CA GLN A 223 5.17 18.03 -12.47
C GLN A 223 5.49 18.68 -11.10
N ASN A 224 4.75 19.72 -10.73
CA ASN A 224 4.88 20.41 -9.44
C ASN A 224 4.48 19.52 -8.24
N LEU A 225 3.54 18.59 -8.42
CA LEU A 225 3.12 17.67 -7.35
C LEU A 225 4.23 16.73 -6.90
N PHE A 226 5.13 16.34 -7.80
CA PHE A 226 6.27 15.50 -7.47
C PHE A 226 7.46 16.34 -7.02
N GLY A 227 7.81 17.42 -7.75
CA GLY A 227 8.93 18.33 -7.42
C GLY A 227 10.33 17.69 -7.46
N GLY A 228 10.41 16.35 -7.44
CA GLY A 228 11.60 15.51 -7.51
C GLY A 228 12.05 15.15 -8.93
N LEU A 229 11.15 15.27 -9.90
CA LEU A 229 11.30 14.69 -11.24
C LEU A 229 12.54 15.23 -11.97
N GLN A 230 13.33 14.29 -12.48
CA GLN A 230 14.45 14.52 -13.39
C GLN A 230 14.07 14.13 -14.82
N VAL A 231 13.27 13.06 -14.97
CA VAL A 231 12.83 12.58 -16.28
C VAL A 231 11.34 12.30 -16.25
N VAL A 232 10.64 12.81 -17.25
CA VAL A 232 9.24 12.53 -17.48
C VAL A 232 9.07 12.05 -18.91
N ALA A 233 8.52 10.85 -19.06
CA ALA A 233 8.28 10.25 -20.37
C ALA A 233 6.79 10.04 -20.61
N TRP A 234 6.33 10.27 -21.83
CA TRP A 234 4.97 9.96 -22.24
C TRP A 234 4.85 9.48 -23.66
N ARG A 235 3.77 8.75 -23.96
CA ARG A 235 3.49 8.26 -25.31
C ARG A 235 2.88 9.40 -26.13
N ASN A 236 3.46 9.69 -27.29
CA ASN A 236 2.85 10.62 -28.23
C ASN A 236 1.85 9.87 -29.11
N GLU A 237 0.57 10.23 -29.02
CA GLU A 237 -0.52 9.57 -29.74
C GLU A 237 -0.33 9.62 -31.27
N GLY A 238 0.30 10.67 -31.79
CA GLY A 238 0.51 10.82 -33.24
C GLY A 238 1.68 10.02 -33.83
N GLN A 239 2.61 9.53 -33.00
CA GLN A 239 3.83 8.85 -33.49
C GLN A 239 4.08 7.48 -32.84
N GLY A 240 3.28 7.09 -31.84
CA GLY A 240 3.48 5.86 -31.07
C GLY A 240 4.80 5.82 -30.28
N ARG A 241 5.63 6.87 -30.37
CA ARG A 241 6.96 6.97 -29.78
C ARG A 241 6.90 7.55 -28.37
N LEU A 242 7.77 7.05 -27.50
CA LEU A 242 7.98 7.60 -26.16
C LEU A 242 8.76 8.91 -26.26
N VAL A 243 8.12 10.02 -25.91
CA VAL A 243 8.76 11.34 -25.78
C VAL A 243 9.28 11.48 -24.36
N ARG A 244 10.51 11.94 -24.21
CA ARG A 244 11.16 12.16 -22.91
C ARG A 244 11.44 13.64 -22.75
N ARG A 245 11.16 14.16 -21.55
CA ARG A 245 11.59 15.48 -21.10
C ARG A 245 12.49 15.30 -19.89
N THR A 246 13.71 15.80 -20.01
CA THR A 246 14.65 15.93 -18.91
C THR A 246 14.45 17.28 -18.24
N PHE A 247 14.69 17.32 -16.93
CA PHE A 247 14.74 18.52 -16.13
C PHE A 247 16.13 18.59 -15.56
N ASP A 248 16.87 19.64 -15.94
CA ASP A 248 18.15 19.95 -15.33
C ASP A 248 17.88 20.45 -13.91
N LYS A 249 18.56 19.85 -12.93
CA LYS A 249 18.51 20.23 -11.53
C LYS A 249 19.91 20.53 -11.05
#